data_AF-A0A354V5Z5-F1
#
_entry.id   AF-A0A354V5Z5-F1
#
_cell.length_a   1.000
_cell.length_b   1.000
_cell.length_c   1.000
_cell.angle_alpha   90.00
_cell.angle_beta   90.00
_cell.angle_gamma   90.00
#
_symmetry.space_group_name_H-M   'P 1'
#
loop_
_entity.id
_entity.type
_entity.pdbx_description
1 polymer ?
#
loop_
_entity_poly.entity_id
_entity_poly.type
_entity_poly.pdbx_seq_one_letter_code
_entity_poly.pdbx_strand_id
1 'polypeptide(L)' 'MMTAQTDLRPPFTHAVKRALRGVNNSQVEADLLFFEAWEIHPSAHLGAALRASQIRRANPDLAAAIEAELKAVAVRARR' A
#
# COMPACT_ATOMS: atom_id res chain seq x y z
N MET A 1 -17.07 -1.69 -16.58
CA MET A 1 -17.45 -2.07 -15.20
C MET A 1 -16.25 -2.79 -14.58
N MET A 2 -15.32 -2.07 -13.94
CA MET A 2 -14.23 -2.70 -13.17
C MET A 2 -14.76 -2.94 -11.76
N THR A 3 -15.21 -4.16 -11.49
CA THR A 3 -15.41 -4.62 -10.11
C THR A 3 -14.03 -4.71 -9.48
N ALA A 4 -13.67 -3.70 -8.69
CA ALA A 4 -12.52 -3.77 -7.80
C ALA A 4 -12.84 -4.85 -6.76
N GLN A 5 -12.52 -6.08 -7.12
CA GLN A 5 -12.57 -7.22 -6.22
C GLN A 5 -11.43 -6.99 -5.23
N THR A 6 -11.72 -6.24 -4.17
CA THR A 6 -10.91 -6.21 -2.95
C THR A 6 -11.06 -7.59 -2.32
N ASP A 7 -10.28 -8.56 -2.82
CA ASP A 7 -9.76 -9.58 -1.94
C ASP A 7 -9.02 -8.82 -0.85
N LEU A 8 -9.68 -8.65 0.30
CA LEU A 8 -9.18 -8.00 1.50
C LEU A 8 -8.01 -8.83 2.01
N ARG A 9 -6.86 -8.73 1.34
CA ARG A 9 -5.61 -9.26 1.86
C ARG A 9 -5.31 -8.46 3.13
N PRO A 10 -5.00 -9.14 4.24
CA PRO A 10 -4.60 -8.43 5.45
C PRO A 10 -3.37 -7.56 5.14
N PRO A 11 -3.28 -6.38 5.73
CA PRO A 11 -2.13 -5.49 5.53
C PRO A 11 -0.83 -6.21 5.91
N PHE A 12 0.19 -6.07 5.06
CA PHE A 12 1.48 -6.75 5.21
C PHE A 12 2.39 -6.00 6.20
N THR A 13 2.51 -4.69 6.03
CA THR A 13 3.34 -3.78 6.82
C THR A 13 2.62 -3.30 8.08
N HIS A 14 3.41 -2.98 9.11
CA HIS A 14 2.92 -2.32 10.31
C HIS A 14 2.48 -0.89 10.03
N ALA A 15 3.12 -0.20 9.09
CA ALA A 15 2.74 1.13 8.63
C ALA A 15 1.27 1.19 8.18
N VAL A 16 0.84 0.27 7.31
CA VAL A 16 -0.53 0.21 6.80
C VAL A 16 -1.49 -0.27 7.87
N LYS A 17 -1.10 -1.27 8.69
CA LYS A 17 -1.88 -1.66 9.88
C LYS A 17 -2.19 -0.48 10.80
N ARG A 18 -1.23 0.41 11.03
CA ARG A 18 -1.43 1.61 11.86
C ARG A 18 -2.32 2.63 11.18
N ALA A 19 -2.11 2.89 9.88
CA ALA A 19 -2.92 3.82 9.12
C ALA A 19 -4.40 3.41 9.10
N LEU A 20 -4.68 2.11 8.98
CA LEU A 20 -6.05 1.57 8.94
C LEU A 20 -6.81 1.70 10.28
N ARG A 21 -6.14 1.77 11.43
CA ARG A 21 -6.82 1.83 12.74
C ARG A 21 -7.73 3.04 12.93
N GLY A 22 -7.49 4.13 12.21
CA GLY A 22 -8.27 5.36 12.28
C GLY A 22 -9.21 5.57 11.08
N VAL A 23 -9.28 4.61 10.15
CA VAL A 23 -10.02 4.77 8.91
C VAL A 23 -11.41 4.16 9.05
N ASN A 24 -12.43 5.01 8.97
CA ASN A 24 -13.85 4.59 8.92
C ASN A 24 -14.45 4.68 7.50
N ASN A 25 -13.61 4.95 6.49
CA ASN A 25 -14.02 5.11 5.10
C ASN A 25 -13.46 3.95 4.27
N SER A 26 -14.37 3.13 3.74
CA SER A 26 -14.03 1.93 2.95
C SER A 26 -13.22 2.25 1.68
N GLN A 27 -13.43 3.43 1.09
CA GLN A 27 -12.65 3.86 -0.08
C GLN A 27 -11.20 4.19 0.30
N VAL A 28 -11.01 4.85 1.45
CA VAL A 28 -9.67 5.15 1.97
C VAL A 28 -8.96 3.85 2.35
N GLU A 29 -9.65 2.92 3.00
CA GLU A 29 -9.12 1.60 3.32
C GLU A 29 -8.65 0.86 2.05
N ALA A 30 -9.49 0.81 1.01
CA ALA A 30 -9.14 0.18 -0.26
C ALA A 30 -7.92 0.84 -0.92
N ASP A 31 -7.80 2.17 -0.85
CA ASP A 31 -6.64 2.89 -1.38
C ASP A 31 -5.35 2.57 -0.63
N LEU A 32 -5.41 2.49 0.70
CA LEU A 32 -4.23 2.16 1.52
C LEU A 32 -3.77 0.71 1.28
N LEU A 33 -4.69 -0.24 1.17
CA LEU A 33 -4.38 -1.64 0.85
C LEU A 33 -3.86 -1.79 -0.58
N PHE A 34 -4.46 -1.09 -1.55
CA PHE A 34 -3.98 -1.05 -2.92
C PHE A 34 -2.55 -0.49 -3.00
N PHE A 35 -2.29 0.60 -2.28
CA PHE A 35 -1.01 1.27 -2.28
C PHE A 35 0.10 0.36 -1.72
N GLU A 36 -0.18 -0.32 -0.61
CA GLU A 36 0.73 -1.33 -0.06
C GLU A 36 1.02 -2.46 -1.05
N ALA A 37 -0.01 -3.03 -1.66
CA ALA A 37 0.14 -4.10 -2.62
C ALA A 37 0.98 -3.66 -3.83
N TRP A 38 0.81 -2.41 -4.27
CA TRP A 38 1.62 -1.83 -5.34
C TRP A 38 3.07 -1.58 -4.92
N GLU A 39 3.34 -1.14 -3.68
CA GLU A 39 4.73 -0.97 -3.18
C GLU A 39 5.47 -2.31 -3.10
N ILE A 40 4.78 -3.40 -2.77
CA ILE A 40 5.37 -4.75 -2.74
C ILE A 40 5.58 -5.28 -4.17
N HIS A 41 4.57 -5.12 -5.04
CA HIS A 41 4.61 -5.58 -6.43
C HIS A 41 4.22 -4.44 -7.38
N PRO A 42 5.16 -3.55 -7.72
CA PRO A 42 4.88 -2.47 -8.65
C PRO A 42 4.45 -3.03 -10.01
N SER A 43 3.32 -2.55 -10.53
CA SER A 43 2.84 -2.94 -11.85
C SER A 43 3.14 -1.88 -12.90
N ALA A 44 3.40 -2.31 -14.13
CA ALA A 44 3.60 -1.43 -15.29
C ALA A 44 2.29 -0.84 -15.84
N HIS A 45 1.13 -1.19 -15.25
CA HIS A 45 -0.16 -0.67 -15.68
C HIS A 45 -0.26 0.82 -15.34
N LEU A 46 -0.34 1.67 -16.36
CA LEU A 46 -0.29 3.13 -16.21
C LEU A 46 -1.31 3.66 -15.18
N GLY A 47 -2.56 3.17 -15.25
CA GLY A 47 -3.60 3.59 -14.30
C GLY A 47 -3.28 3.23 -12.85
N ALA A 48 -2.60 2.10 -12.62
CA ALA A 48 -2.22 1.67 -11.28
C ALA A 48 -1.05 2.51 -10.75
N ALA A 49 -0.06 2.79 -11.60
CA ALA A 49 1.06 3.67 -11.27
C ALA A 49 0.58 5.10 -10.95
N LEU A 50 -0.38 5.63 -11.71
CA LEU A 50 -0.97 6.95 -11.44
C LEU A 50 -1.72 6.97 -10.12
N ARG A 51 -2.57 5.97 -9.85
CA ARG A 51 -3.29 5.83 -8.57
C ARG A 51 -2.30 5.77 -7.39
N ALA A 52 -1.26 4.94 -7.49
CA ALA A 52 -0.22 4.83 -6.47
C ALA A 52 0.52 6.16 -6.27
N SER A 53 0.85 6.89 -7.34
CA SER A 53 1.48 8.21 -7.26
C SER A 53 0.61 9.25 -6.55
N GLN A 54 -0.70 9.21 -6.79
CA GLN A 54 -1.66 10.08 -6.10
C GLN A 54 -1.71 9.77 -4.60
N ILE A 55 -1.84 8.49 -4.24
CA ILE A 55 -1.89 8.06 -2.84
C ILE A 55 -0.58 8.38 -2.12
N ARG A 56 0.58 8.16 -2.77
CA ARG A 56 1.90 8.50 -2.24
C ARG A 56 2.03 10.01 -1.96
N ARG A 57 1.55 10.86 -2.85
CA ARG A 57 1.56 12.33 -2.65
C ARG A 57 0.65 12.77 -1.50
N ALA A 58 -0.50 12.11 -1.34
CA ALA A 58 -1.41 12.39 -0.24
C ALA A 58 -0.89 11.85 1.12
N ASN A 59 -0.02 10.83 1.10
CA ASN A 59 0.45 10.13 2.30
C ASN A 59 1.99 9.91 2.27
N PRO A 60 2.80 10.99 2.26
CA PRO A 60 4.25 10.87 2.10
C PRO A 60 4.91 10.08 3.25
N ASP A 61 4.46 10.30 4.49
CA ASP A 61 5.01 9.61 5.67
C ASP A 61 4.69 8.11 5.66
N LEU A 62 3.50 7.75 5.18
CA LEU A 62 3.10 6.36 5.04
C LEU A 62 3.97 5.64 4.00
N ALA A 63 4.23 6.28 2.86
CA ALA A 63 5.07 5.73 1.82
C ALA A 63 6.49 5.46 2.32
N ALA A 64 7.09 6.42 3.02
CA ALA A 64 8.41 6.26 3.61
C ALA A 64 8.46 5.11 4.62
N ALA A 65 7.41 4.95 5.44
CA ALA A 65 7.32 3.87 6.42
C ALA A 65 7.19 2.48 5.76
N ILE A 66 6.34 2.35 4.74
CA ILE A 66 6.22 1.11 3.95
C ILE A 66 7.56 0.75 3.31
N GLU A 67 8.21 1.70 2.64
CA GLU A 67 9.50 1.47 1.98
C GLU A 67 10.58 1.01 2.98
N ALA A 68 10.64 1.63 4.16
CA ALA A 68 11.59 1.26 5.21
C ALA A 68 11.34 -0.19 5.70
N GLU A 69 10.09 -0.58 5.90
CA GLU A 69 9.72 -1.94 6.31
C GLU A 69 10.05 -2.98 5.24
N LEU A 70 9.73 -2.70 3.98
CA LEU A 70 10.03 -3.61 2.86
C LEU A 70 11.54 -3.81 2.68
N LYS A 71 12.33 -2.73 2.81
CA LYS A 71 13.80 -2.81 2.83
C LYS A 71 14.30 -3.67 3.98
N ALA A 72 13.75 -3.50 5.19
CA ALA A 72 14.13 -4.29 6.36
C ALA A 72 13.83 -5.79 6.18
N VAL A 73 12.68 -6.13 5.59
CA VAL A 73 12.31 -7.52 5.26
C VAL A 73 13.27 -8.12 4.21
N ALA A 74 13.56 -7.38 3.14
CA ALA A 74 14.47 -7.83 2.09
C ALA A 74 15.90 -8.09 2.60
N VAL A 75 16.39 -7.25 3.53
CA VAL A 75 17.71 -7.45 4.16
C VAL A 75 17.73 -8.72 5.03
N ARG A 76 16.65 -9.00 5.76
CA ARG A 76 16.56 -10.22 6.59
C ARG A 76 16.51 -11.49 5.76
N ALA A 77 15.83 -11.48 4.60
CA ALA A 77 15.73 -12.64 3.72
C ALA A 77 17.05 -13.04 3.03
N ARG A 78 18.07 -12.17 3.07
CA ARG A 78 19.40 -12.40 2.46
C ARG A 78 20.46 -12.88 3.46
N ARG A 79 20.10 -13.03 4.74
CA ARG A 79 20.97 -13.58 5.80
C ARG A 79 20.63 -15.04 6.04
#